data_AF-A0A7L3MP77-F1
#
_entry.id   AF-A0A7L3MP77-F1
#
_cell.length_a   1.000
_cell.length_b   1.000
_cell.length_c   1.000
_cell.angle_alpha   90.00
_cell.angle_beta   90.00
_cell.angle_gamma   90.00
#
_symmetry.space_group_name_H-M   'P 1'
#
loop_
_entity.id
_entity.type
_entity.pdbx_description
1 polymer ?
#
loop_
_entity_poly.entity_id
_entity_poly.type
_entity_poly.pdbx_seq_one_letter_code
_entity_poly.pdbx_strand_id
1 'polypeptide(L)'
;MAAAGAHRPGPLKQQNKAHKGGKHSGSSQRRAGGRVPVKAQPRRRLRDLNRVDRRHQALQLRRQRKEAVLAEKRSLGSRDGPPHLVVVVLLHSRAAARDSLRLLQSQDSAVVRADEGTAGGFALLCPRLKQRWRFVPAQAGDLHAVLDLAKVADSLLFILDPVDGWDSAGEHCLSCLFAQGLPSYALAVPGGTDLPPKKRLDARKRLSKSIEKRFPEAKLFPLNTEQESSLLLRHLSSQKQRHLAFRDRRPHLLARAAEFVPSQDSDLLGTLKVSGFVRGQTLNVNSLVHIVGHGDFQLSQVDAPPDPLSLNPRVVKGQKRSQDMEVQDDSANGADEMEEDVKVLMKADPSKQESLQSEVVPDPMEGEQTWPTEEELQEAEDSLKANRRVVKVPKGTSKYQAAWIVDDGEEGSEKDDD
;
A
#
# COMPACT_ATOMS: atom_id res chain seq x y z
N MET A 1 20.60 43.72 -69.35
CA MET A 1 22.07 43.77 -69.24
C MET A 1 22.51 42.75 -68.20
N ALA A 2 23.48 41.91 -68.58
CA ALA A 2 24.32 41.02 -67.77
C ALA A 2 23.65 39.91 -66.92
N ALA A 3 23.56 38.72 -67.51
CA ALA A 3 23.53 37.45 -66.78
C ALA A 3 24.96 37.11 -66.32
N ALA A 4 25.16 36.93 -65.01
CA ALA A 4 26.42 36.46 -64.44
C ALA A 4 26.42 34.92 -64.40
N GLY A 5 27.25 34.31 -65.25
CA GLY A 5 27.42 32.86 -65.34
C GLY A 5 28.18 32.28 -64.15
N ALA A 6 27.59 31.30 -63.47
CA ALA A 6 28.26 30.51 -62.44
C ALA A 6 29.12 29.41 -63.11
N HIS A 7 30.43 29.46 -62.92
CA HIS A 7 31.37 28.45 -63.40
C HIS A 7 31.12 27.09 -62.71
N ARG A 8 30.75 26.07 -63.48
CA ARG A 8 30.70 24.67 -63.03
C ARG A 8 32.10 24.05 -63.18
N PRO A 9 32.75 23.57 -62.12
CA PRO A 9 34.04 22.89 -62.24
C PRO A 9 33.87 21.53 -62.93
N GLY A 10 34.67 21.28 -63.98
CA GLY A 10 34.65 20.07 -64.79
C GLY A 10 35.21 18.81 -64.09
N PRO A 11 35.11 17.63 -64.72
CA PRO A 11 35.23 16.31 -64.09
C PRO A 11 36.66 15.86 -63.74
N LEU A 12 37.66 16.73 -63.79
CA LEU A 12 39.07 16.40 -63.53
C LEU A 12 39.61 17.15 -62.31
N LYS A 13 38.90 17.05 -61.18
CA LYS A 13 39.36 17.63 -59.91
C LYS A 13 40.32 16.65 -59.20
N GLN A 14 41.60 16.81 -59.48
CA GLN A 14 42.69 16.05 -58.86
C GLN A 14 42.74 16.33 -57.35
N GLN A 15 42.46 15.32 -56.51
CA GLN A 15 42.67 15.38 -55.07
C GLN A 15 44.07 14.86 -54.74
N ASN A 16 44.97 15.75 -54.29
CA ASN A 16 46.30 15.34 -53.85
C ASN A 16 46.21 14.54 -52.54
N LYS A 17 46.91 13.40 -52.49
CA LYS A 17 46.92 12.49 -51.32
C LYS A 17 47.55 13.16 -50.10
N ALA A 18 46.95 12.97 -48.93
CA ALA A 18 47.50 13.43 -47.65
C ALA A 18 48.72 12.57 -47.24
N HIS A 19 49.84 13.24 -46.89
CA HIS A 19 51.06 12.57 -46.42
C HIS A 19 50.86 11.91 -45.05
N LYS A 20 51.29 10.64 -44.91
CA LYS A 20 51.38 9.92 -43.64
C LYS A 20 52.61 10.40 -42.87
N GLY A 21 52.43 11.23 -41.84
CA GLY A 21 53.49 11.58 -40.89
C GLY A 21 53.87 10.37 -40.04
N GLY A 22 55.09 9.86 -40.23
CA GLY A 22 55.67 8.74 -39.49
C GLY A 22 55.98 9.06 -38.03
N LYS A 23 55.89 8.02 -37.19
CA LYS A 23 56.30 8.02 -35.78
C LYS A 23 57.81 8.26 -35.65
N HIS A 24 58.20 9.31 -34.93
CA HIS A 24 59.50 9.37 -34.26
C HIS A 24 59.33 9.78 -32.80
N SER A 25 59.70 8.86 -31.92
CA SER A 25 59.83 9.08 -30.48
C SER A 25 61.14 9.84 -30.19
N GLY A 26 61.04 11.00 -29.56
CA GLY A 26 62.18 11.73 -29.00
C GLY A 26 62.17 11.63 -27.49
N SER A 27 63.00 10.74 -26.96
CA SER A 27 63.23 10.51 -25.53
C SER A 27 64.05 11.63 -24.89
N SER A 28 63.45 12.39 -23.97
CA SER A 28 64.16 12.96 -22.82
C SER A 28 63.17 13.61 -21.86
N GLN A 29 62.75 12.88 -20.84
CA GLN A 29 62.39 13.51 -19.57
C GLN A 29 62.94 12.67 -18.43
N ARG A 30 63.93 13.29 -17.78
CA ARG A 30 64.77 12.75 -16.72
C ARG A 30 63.91 12.38 -15.51
N ARG A 31 64.37 11.33 -14.83
CA ARG A 31 63.90 10.84 -13.54
C ARG A 31 63.79 11.98 -12.53
N ALA A 32 62.56 12.41 -12.24
CA ALA A 32 62.19 13.09 -11.00
C ALA A 32 61.38 12.08 -10.18
N GLY A 33 61.85 11.80 -8.97
CA GLY A 33 61.35 10.73 -8.11
C GLY A 33 59.86 10.82 -7.78
N GLY A 34 59.24 9.65 -7.67
CA GLY A 34 58.42 9.30 -6.51
C GLY A 34 57.15 10.11 -6.22
N ARG A 35 56.57 10.84 -7.18
CA ARG A 35 55.20 11.36 -7.06
C ARG A 35 54.47 11.18 -8.38
N VAL A 36 53.63 10.14 -8.46
CA VAL A 36 52.57 10.10 -9.46
C VAL A 36 51.59 11.21 -9.07
N PRO A 37 51.40 12.29 -9.85
CA PRO A 37 50.29 13.18 -9.59
C PRO A 37 49.03 12.32 -9.76
N VAL A 38 48.31 12.09 -8.66
CA VAL A 38 46.95 11.55 -8.72
C VAL A 38 46.24 12.43 -9.73
N LYS A 39 45.88 11.86 -10.89
CA LYS A 39 45.11 12.56 -11.92
C LYS A 39 43.94 13.19 -11.18
N ALA A 40 43.95 14.52 -11.09
CA ALA A 40 42.87 15.28 -10.50
C ALA A 40 41.58 14.70 -11.05
N GLN A 41 40.70 14.22 -10.17
CA GLN A 41 39.41 13.67 -10.55
C GLN A 41 38.81 14.61 -11.61
N PRO A 42 38.38 14.10 -12.78
CA PRO A 42 37.82 14.98 -13.79
C PRO A 42 36.62 15.64 -13.14
N ARG A 43 36.72 16.95 -12.85
CA ARG A 43 35.58 17.79 -12.50
C ARG A 43 34.53 17.46 -13.55
N ARG A 44 33.44 16.81 -13.15
CA ARG A 44 32.38 16.37 -14.06
C ARG A 44 31.98 17.59 -14.88
N ARG A 45 32.44 17.65 -16.13
CA ARG A 45 31.98 18.69 -17.05
C ARG A 45 30.50 18.42 -17.23
N LEU A 46 29.66 19.32 -16.71
CA LEU A 46 28.23 19.35 -17.01
C LEU A 46 28.14 19.47 -18.53
N ARG A 47 27.87 18.34 -19.17
CA ARG A 47 27.76 18.26 -20.63
C ARG A 47 26.32 18.60 -20.92
N ASP A 48 26.10 19.77 -21.52
CA ASP A 48 24.77 20.15 -21.98
C ASP A 48 24.29 19.10 -22.97
N LEU A 49 23.16 18.48 -22.65
CA LEU A 49 22.59 17.39 -23.45
C LEU A 49 22.17 17.93 -24.82
N ASN A 50 22.61 17.27 -25.88
CA ASN A 50 22.15 17.57 -27.23
C ASN A 50 20.64 17.32 -27.37
N ARG A 51 20.00 17.92 -28.38
CA ARG A 51 18.56 17.72 -28.64
C ARG A 51 18.17 16.24 -28.75
N VAL A 52 19.04 15.43 -29.36
CA VAL A 52 18.84 13.97 -29.49
C VAL A 52 18.93 13.28 -28.13
N ASP A 53 19.93 13.64 -27.32
CA ASP A 53 20.12 13.09 -25.97
C ASP A 53 18.95 13.42 -25.06
N ARG A 54 18.43 14.67 -25.12
CA ARG A 54 17.22 15.09 -24.39
C ARG A 54 16.00 14.25 -24.80
N ARG A 55 15.82 14.00 -26.10
CA ARG A 55 14.73 13.16 -26.61
C ARG A 55 14.89 11.71 -26.15
N HIS A 56 16.10 11.18 -26.19
CA HIS A 56 16.38 9.81 -25.75
C HIS A 56 16.13 9.64 -24.24
N GLN A 57 16.60 10.58 -23.42
CA GLN A 57 16.33 10.59 -21.98
C GLN A 57 14.82 10.63 -21.69
N ALA A 58 14.06 11.48 -22.39
CA ALA A 58 12.61 11.53 -22.24
C ALA A 58 11.93 10.20 -22.62
N LEU A 59 12.41 9.51 -23.66
CA LEU A 59 11.90 8.18 -24.03
C LEU A 59 12.23 7.12 -22.99
N GLN A 60 13.44 7.12 -22.44
CA GLN A 60 13.84 6.21 -21.36
C GLN A 60 12.97 6.41 -20.11
N LEU A 61 12.81 7.66 -19.66
CA LEU A 61 11.95 8.00 -18.53
C LEU A 61 10.49 7.59 -18.76
N ARG A 62 9.97 7.80 -19.98
CA ARG A 62 8.61 7.37 -20.35
C ARG A 62 8.47 5.85 -20.30
N ARG A 63 9.48 5.12 -20.78
CA ARG A 63 9.48 3.65 -20.75
C ARG A 63 9.50 3.12 -19.32
N GLN A 64 10.40 3.63 -18.48
CA GLN A 64 10.49 3.26 -17.06
C GLN A 64 9.18 3.54 -16.31
N ARG A 65 8.59 4.73 -16.49
CA ARG A 65 7.29 5.07 -15.86
C ARG A 65 6.16 4.16 -16.35
N LYS A 66 6.13 3.80 -17.64
CA LYS A 66 5.13 2.86 -18.17
C LYS A 66 5.31 1.46 -17.59
N GLU A 67 6.54 0.97 -17.51
CA GLU A 67 6.84 -0.35 -16.94
C GLU A 67 6.43 -0.42 -15.45
N ALA A 68 6.75 0.61 -14.66
CA ALA A 68 6.33 0.70 -13.26
C ALA A 68 4.80 0.68 -13.10
N VAL A 69 4.07 1.52 -13.86
CA VAL A 69 2.59 1.55 -13.81
C VAL A 69 1.98 0.22 -14.27
N LEU A 70 2.59 -0.47 -15.24
CA LEU A 70 2.11 -1.79 -15.69
C LEU A 70 2.36 -2.87 -14.64
N ALA A 71 3.47 -2.81 -13.90
CA ALA A 71 3.74 -3.73 -12.80
C ALA A 71 2.71 -3.56 -11.68
N GLU A 72 2.43 -2.32 -11.27
CA GLU A 72 1.40 -2.00 -10.28
C GLU A 72 0.00 -2.46 -10.70
N LYS A 73 -0.36 -2.27 -11.97
CA LYS A 73 -1.68 -2.72 -12.46
C LYS A 73 -1.82 -4.24 -12.57
N ARG A 74 -0.70 -4.96 -12.69
CA ARG A 74 -0.71 -6.43 -12.79
C ARG A 74 -0.73 -7.11 -11.42
N SER A 75 -0.33 -6.43 -10.35
CA SER A 75 -0.32 -6.99 -9.01
C SER A 75 -1.71 -7.12 -8.38
N LEU A 76 -2.73 -6.45 -8.94
CA LEU A 76 -4.08 -6.43 -8.39
C LEU A 76 -5.12 -6.97 -9.39
N GLY A 77 -5.98 -7.88 -8.93
CA GLY A 77 -7.12 -8.39 -9.69
C GLY A 77 -6.77 -9.25 -10.91
N SER A 78 -5.48 -9.48 -11.18
CA SER A 78 -4.98 -10.26 -12.31
C SER A 78 -4.97 -11.78 -11.99
N ARG A 79 -4.41 -12.58 -12.90
CA ARG A 79 -4.27 -14.04 -12.73
C ARG A 79 -3.46 -14.41 -11.49
N ASP A 80 -2.35 -13.71 -11.25
CA ASP A 80 -1.37 -14.08 -10.23
C ASP A 80 -1.51 -13.21 -8.95
N GLY A 81 -2.12 -12.02 -9.05
CA GLY A 81 -2.27 -11.06 -7.95
C GLY A 81 -3.65 -11.14 -7.29
N PRO A 82 -3.80 -10.83 -5.98
CA PRO A 82 -5.02 -11.08 -5.21
C PRO A 82 -6.31 -10.50 -5.85
N PRO A 83 -7.49 -11.06 -5.52
CA PRO A 83 -8.77 -10.49 -5.97
C PRO A 83 -8.90 -9.02 -5.58
N HIS A 84 -9.42 -8.18 -6.46
CA HIS A 84 -9.69 -6.77 -6.16
C HIS A 84 -10.79 -6.65 -5.11
N LEU A 85 -10.44 -6.23 -3.90
CA LEU A 85 -11.36 -6.15 -2.77
C LEU A 85 -12.15 -4.84 -2.82
N VAL A 86 -13.45 -4.97 -3.06
CA VAL A 86 -14.42 -3.87 -3.06
C VAL A 86 -15.30 -3.99 -1.84
N VAL A 87 -15.20 -3.03 -0.93
CA VAL A 87 -16.11 -2.95 0.21
C VAL A 87 -17.26 -2.03 -0.15
N VAL A 88 -18.49 -2.54 0.01
CA VAL A 88 -19.71 -1.82 -0.31
C VAL A 88 -20.25 -1.18 0.95
N VAL A 89 -20.30 0.15 0.98
CA VAL A 89 -20.74 0.94 2.14
C VAL A 89 -22.04 1.64 1.79
N LEU A 90 -23.07 1.39 2.60
CA LEU A 90 -24.35 2.09 2.52
C LEU A 90 -24.25 3.40 3.29
N LEU A 91 -24.50 4.53 2.62
CA LEU A 91 -24.46 5.85 3.25
C LEU A 91 -25.84 6.38 3.65
N HIS A 92 -26.88 5.60 3.37
CA HIS A 92 -28.24 5.95 3.73
C HIS A 92 -29.00 4.69 4.14
N SER A 93 -29.78 4.75 5.21
CA SER A 93 -30.64 3.67 5.71
C SER A 93 -31.56 3.02 4.65
N ARG A 94 -32.20 3.83 3.80
CA ARG A 94 -33.01 3.40 2.63
C ARG A 94 -32.21 2.77 1.47
N ALA A 95 -30.88 2.89 1.43
CA ALA A 95 -30.11 2.36 0.31
C ALA A 95 -30.03 0.83 0.37
N ALA A 96 -30.56 0.15 -0.65
CA ALA A 96 -30.55 -1.31 -0.72
C ALA A 96 -29.24 -1.85 -1.32
N ALA A 97 -28.34 -2.39 -0.48
CA ALA A 97 -27.13 -3.07 -0.94
C ALA A 97 -27.46 -4.32 -1.77
N ARG A 98 -28.48 -5.09 -1.36
CA ARG A 98 -28.80 -6.40 -1.96
C ARG A 98 -29.13 -6.31 -3.45
N ASP A 99 -29.94 -5.34 -3.87
CA ASP A 99 -30.34 -5.21 -5.27
C ASP A 99 -29.17 -4.71 -6.13
N SER A 100 -28.38 -3.79 -5.58
CA SER A 100 -27.14 -3.30 -6.22
C SER A 100 -26.14 -4.44 -6.42
N LEU A 101 -25.98 -5.32 -5.42
CA LEU A 101 -25.10 -6.48 -5.50
C LEU A 101 -25.62 -7.56 -6.46
N ARG A 102 -26.93 -7.81 -6.49
CA ARG A 102 -27.56 -8.73 -7.47
C ARG A 102 -27.30 -8.28 -8.91
N LEU A 103 -27.38 -6.97 -9.17
CA LEU A 103 -27.08 -6.42 -10.49
C LEU A 103 -25.61 -6.59 -10.88
N LEU A 104 -24.69 -6.54 -9.91
CA LEU A 104 -23.27 -6.84 -10.14
C LEU A 104 -23.02 -8.33 -10.42
N GLN A 105 -23.89 -9.21 -9.90
CA GLN A 105 -23.80 -10.66 -10.10
C GLN A 105 -24.36 -11.11 -11.45
N SER A 106 -25.36 -10.42 -12.02
CA SER A 106 -26.08 -10.86 -13.23
C SER A 106 -25.31 -10.67 -14.55
N GLN A 107 -23.98 -10.51 -14.50
CA GLN A 107 -23.16 -10.36 -15.69
C GLN A 107 -22.98 -11.70 -16.43
N ASP A 108 -23.49 -11.80 -17.66
CA ASP A 108 -23.48 -13.02 -18.51
C ASP A 108 -22.13 -13.75 -18.61
N SER A 109 -21.01 -13.02 -18.52
CA SER A 109 -19.66 -13.58 -18.66
C SER A 109 -18.91 -13.73 -17.34
N ALA A 110 -19.58 -13.61 -16.19
CA ALA A 110 -18.94 -13.64 -14.89
C ALA A 110 -19.31 -14.90 -14.11
N VAL A 111 -18.32 -15.52 -13.48
CA VAL A 111 -18.54 -16.62 -12.53
C VAL A 111 -18.65 -16.00 -11.14
N VAL A 112 -19.81 -16.17 -10.52
CA VAL A 112 -20.08 -15.72 -9.16
C VAL A 112 -19.81 -16.89 -8.20
N ARG A 113 -19.02 -16.64 -7.16
CA ARG A 113 -18.87 -17.58 -6.02
C ARG A 113 -19.30 -16.86 -4.76
N ALA A 114 -20.41 -17.28 -4.16
CA ALA A 114 -20.84 -16.76 -2.87
C ALA A 114 -19.86 -17.19 -1.77
N ASP A 115 -19.63 -16.34 -0.78
CA ASP A 115 -18.93 -16.77 0.43
C ASP A 115 -19.86 -17.62 1.30
N GLU A 116 -19.30 -18.69 1.85
CA GLU A 116 -19.94 -19.47 2.91
C GLU A 116 -19.74 -18.71 4.23
N GLY A 117 -20.71 -17.88 4.61
CA GLY A 117 -20.65 -17.14 5.87
C GLY A 117 -21.70 -16.04 6.03
N THR A 118 -21.86 -15.57 7.27
CA THR A 118 -22.90 -14.62 7.71
C THR A 118 -22.76 -13.22 7.09
N ALA A 119 -21.57 -12.85 6.59
CA ALA A 119 -21.27 -11.50 6.08
C ALA A 119 -21.72 -11.23 4.64
N GLY A 120 -22.31 -12.21 3.93
CA GLY A 120 -23.01 -11.97 2.65
C GLY A 120 -22.14 -11.45 1.49
N GLY A 121 -20.82 -11.70 1.53
CA GLY A 121 -19.89 -11.35 0.45
C GLY A 121 -19.93 -12.34 -0.73
N PHE A 122 -19.32 -11.94 -1.85
CA PHE A 122 -19.12 -12.83 -2.99
C PHE A 122 -17.85 -12.48 -3.78
N ALA A 123 -17.28 -13.47 -4.44
CA ALA A 123 -16.27 -13.28 -5.45
C ALA A 123 -16.89 -13.25 -6.85
N LEU A 124 -16.40 -12.34 -7.68
CA LEU A 124 -16.80 -12.19 -9.07
C LEU A 124 -15.57 -12.39 -9.96
N LEU A 125 -15.58 -13.44 -10.79
CA LEU A 125 -14.52 -13.72 -11.74
C LEU A 125 -15.02 -13.37 -13.13
N CYS A 126 -14.43 -12.37 -13.80
CA CYS A 126 -14.81 -12.02 -15.17
C CYS A 126 -13.64 -12.24 -16.13
N PRO A 127 -13.63 -13.37 -16.87
CA PRO A 127 -12.63 -13.62 -17.91
C PRO A 127 -12.58 -12.56 -19.00
N ARG A 128 -13.74 -11.95 -19.34
CA ARG A 128 -13.84 -10.87 -20.35
C ARG A 128 -13.01 -9.64 -19.96
N LEU A 129 -13.09 -9.23 -18.70
CA LEU A 129 -12.32 -8.11 -18.16
C LEU A 129 -10.92 -8.55 -17.69
N LYS A 130 -10.64 -9.87 -17.66
CA LYS A 130 -9.42 -10.48 -17.11
C LYS A 130 -9.16 -10.04 -15.67
N GLN A 131 -10.24 -9.91 -14.91
CA GLN A 131 -10.23 -9.34 -13.57
C GLN A 131 -11.04 -10.22 -12.61
N ARG A 132 -10.53 -10.34 -11.39
CA ARG A 132 -11.20 -10.99 -10.27
C ARG A 132 -11.48 -9.98 -9.17
N TRP A 133 -12.70 -9.97 -8.67
CA TRP A 133 -13.13 -9.12 -7.55
C TRP A 133 -13.61 -9.95 -6.39
N ARG A 134 -13.55 -9.33 -5.20
CA ARG A 134 -14.26 -9.77 -4.01
C ARG A 134 -15.09 -8.59 -3.51
N PHE A 135 -16.40 -8.75 -3.49
CA PHE A 135 -17.33 -7.77 -2.94
C PHE A 135 -17.70 -8.18 -1.51
N VAL A 136 -17.53 -7.25 -0.57
CA VAL A 136 -17.92 -7.44 0.83
C VAL A 136 -18.85 -6.30 1.23
N PRO A 137 -20.13 -6.56 1.51
CA PRO A 137 -21.01 -5.54 2.06
C PRO A 137 -20.65 -5.26 3.52
N ALA A 138 -20.45 -3.99 3.85
CA ALA A 138 -20.36 -3.57 5.25
C ALA A 138 -21.76 -3.54 5.86
N GLN A 139 -21.90 -4.03 7.10
CA GLN A 139 -23.17 -4.01 7.80
C GLN A 139 -23.57 -2.56 8.10
N ALA A 140 -24.82 -2.21 7.81
CA ALA A 140 -25.34 -0.88 8.10
C ALA A 140 -25.47 -0.71 9.62
N GLY A 141 -24.92 0.39 10.15
CA GLY A 141 -25.03 0.75 11.58
C GLY A 141 -23.83 0.34 12.44
N ASP A 142 -22.94 -0.52 11.96
CA ASP A 142 -21.68 -0.84 12.66
C ASP A 142 -20.51 -0.04 12.08
N LEU A 143 -20.17 1.05 12.76
CA LEU A 143 -19.05 1.91 12.36
C LEU A 143 -17.71 1.16 12.42
N HIS A 144 -17.49 0.32 13.44
CA HIS A 144 -16.21 -0.35 13.63
C HIS A 144 -15.95 -1.35 12.51
N ALA A 145 -16.96 -2.17 12.16
CA ALA A 145 -16.84 -3.08 11.03
C ALA A 145 -16.58 -2.34 9.71
N VAL A 146 -17.21 -1.19 9.48
CA VAL A 146 -16.96 -0.38 8.27
C VAL A 146 -15.50 0.11 8.23
N LEU A 147 -14.99 0.66 9.33
CA LEU A 147 -13.60 1.18 9.40
C LEU A 147 -12.56 0.05 9.27
N ASP A 148 -12.86 -1.12 9.83
CA ASP A 148 -11.99 -2.30 9.77
C ASP A 148 -11.96 -2.96 8.39
N LEU A 149 -13.09 -2.95 7.67
CA LEU A 149 -13.11 -3.37 6.27
C LEU A 149 -12.44 -2.32 5.37
N ALA A 150 -12.67 -1.03 5.64
CA ALA A 150 -12.13 0.05 4.82
C ALA A 150 -10.60 0.14 4.84
N LYS A 151 -9.94 -0.12 5.98
CA LYS A 151 -8.47 -0.12 6.04
C LYS A 151 -7.81 -1.21 5.19
N VAL A 152 -8.54 -2.30 4.90
CA VAL A 152 -8.05 -3.42 4.08
C VAL A 152 -8.50 -3.32 2.62
N ALA A 153 -9.62 -2.64 2.34
CA ALA A 153 -10.21 -2.53 1.01
C ALA A 153 -9.30 -1.87 -0.03
N ASP A 154 -9.18 -2.45 -1.22
CA ASP A 154 -8.52 -1.77 -2.36
C ASP A 154 -9.39 -0.63 -2.86
N SER A 155 -10.71 -0.85 -2.91
CA SER A 155 -11.68 0.16 -3.30
C SER A 155 -12.93 0.15 -2.43
N LEU A 156 -13.48 1.34 -2.17
CA LEU A 156 -14.78 1.53 -1.53
C LEU A 156 -15.84 1.84 -2.58
N LEU A 157 -16.97 1.15 -2.52
CA LEU A 157 -18.16 1.47 -3.31
C LEU A 157 -19.21 2.07 -2.38
N PHE A 158 -19.39 3.38 -2.48
CA PHE A 158 -20.41 4.09 -1.71
C PHE A 158 -21.74 4.03 -2.45
N ILE A 159 -22.77 3.47 -1.81
CA ILE A 159 -24.13 3.48 -2.32
C ILE A 159 -24.88 4.63 -1.68
N LEU A 160 -25.38 5.51 -2.54
CA LEU A 160 -26.06 6.74 -2.20
C LEU A 160 -27.56 6.65 -2.46
N ASP A 161 -28.37 7.31 -1.66
CA ASP A 161 -29.79 7.51 -1.95
C ASP A 161 -29.98 8.51 -3.12
N PRO A 162 -30.90 8.26 -4.07
CA PRO A 162 -31.10 9.14 -5.22
C PRO A 162 -31.68 10.52 -4.87
N VAL A 163 -32.34 10.68 -3.72
CA VAL A 163 -32.98 11.94 -3.29
C VAL A 163 -32.06 12.74 -2.39
N ASP A 164 -31.63 12.13 -1.29
CA ASP A 164 -30.93 12.79 -0.20
C ASP A 164 -29.41 12.54 -0.25
N GLY A 165 -28.97 11.49 -0.94
CA GLY A 165 -27.57 11.09 -1.04
C GLY A 165 -27.10 10.26 0.14
N TRP A 166 -26.96 10.90 1.29
CA TRP A 166 -26.53 10.25 2.53
C TRP A 166 -27.27 10.83 3.74
N ASP A 167 -27.44 10.02 4.78
CA ASP A 167 -28.06 10.45 6.03
C ASP A 167 -27.01 10.93 7.06
N SER A 168 -27.45 11.31 8.26
CA SER A 168 -26.55 11.77 9.33
C SER A 168 -25.56 10.70 9.78
N ALA A 169 -25.98 9.42 9.79
CA ALA A 169 -25.11 8.30 10.09
C ALA A 169 -24.07 8.09 8.99
N GLY A 170 -24.47 8.22 7.72
CA GLY A 170 -23.59 8.23 6.56
C GLY A 170 -22.58 9.37 6.60
N GLU A 171 -23.00 10.58 6.98
CA GLU A 171 -22.11 11.73 7.14
C GLU A 171 -21.06 11.50 8.25
N HIS A 172 -21.46 10.91 9.37
CA HIS A 172 -20.55 10.54 10.44
C HIS A 172 -19.54 9.49 9.98
N CYS A 173 -20.03 8.41 9.33
CA CYS A 173 -19.20 7.35 8.77
C CYS A 173 -18.19 7.89 7.74
N LEU A 174 -18.63 8.75 6.83
CA LEU A 174 -17.75 9.42 5.88
C LEU A 174 -16.66 10.22 6.59
N SER A 175 -17.03 11.01 7.60
CA SER A 175 -16.06 11.82 8.36
C SER A 175 -14.97 10.96 9.00
N CYS A 176 -15.33 9.81 9.58
CA CYS A 176 -14.37 8.84 10.10
C CYS A 176 -13.49 8.24 9.00
N LEU A 177 -14.08 7.85 7.86
CA LEU A 177 -13.33 7.29 6.72
C LEU A 177 -12.36 8.30 6.10
N PHE A 178 -12.74 9.57 6.00
CA PHE A 178 -11.87 10.65 5.54
C PHE A 178 -10.67 10.83 6.48
N ALA A 179 -10.90 10.78 7.80
CA ALA A 179 -9.84 10.93 8.80
C ALA A 179 -8.90 9.71 8.85
N GLN A 180 -9.42 8.49 8.76
CA GLN A 180 -8.64 7.25 8.74
C GLN A 180 -7.76 7.12 7.49
N GLY A 181 -8.24 7.67 6.36
CA GLY A 181 -7.57 7.64 5.08
C GLY A 181 -8.32 6.76 4.08
N LEU A 182 -9.08 7.42 3.21
CA LEU A 182 -9.88 6.75 2.17
C LEU A 182 -8.99 6.02 1.14
N PRO A 183 -9.24 4.72 0.89
CA PRO A 183 -8.77 4.04 -0.32
C PRO A 183 -9.33 4.67 -1.60
N SER A 184 -9.06 4.05 -2.75
CA SER A 184 -9.78 4.40 -3.98
C SER A 184 -11.28 4.22 -3.77
N TYR A 185 -12.11 5.09 -4.33
CA TYR A 185 -13.55 5.01 -4.12
C TYR A 185 -14.32 5.23 -5.43
N ALA A 186 -15.54 4.69 -5.47
CA ALA A 186 -16.53 4.92 -6.52
C ALA A 186 -17.88 5.23 -5.87
N LEU A 187 -18.65 6.11 -6.50
CA LEU A 187 -19.98 6.50 -6.03
C LEU A 187 -21.02 5.86 -6.93
N ALA A 188 -21.99 5.16 -6.34
CA ALA A 188 -23.09 4.56 -7.05
C ALA A 188 -24.44 5.01 -6.48
N VAL A 189 -25.43 5.14 -7.37
CA VAL A 189 -26.82 5.42 -7.00
C VAL A 189 -27.68 4.28 -7.53
N PRO A 190 -28.37 3.52 -6.68
CA PRO A 190 -29.36 2.56 -7.11
C PRO A 190 -30.52 3.28 -7.77
N GLY A 191 -31.19 2.61 -8.70
CA GLY A 191 -32.22 3.24 -9.49
C GLY A 191 -33.38 3.77 -8.67
N GLY A 192 -33.61 5.09 -8.74
CA GLY A 192 -34.77 5.76 -8.15
C GLY A 192 -36.04 5.54 -8.98
N THR A 193 -36.43 4.29 -9.18
CA THR A 193 -37.64 3.91 -9.94
C THR A 193 -38.90 4.56 -9.35
N ASP A 194 -38.88 4.88 -8.06
CA ASP A 194 -40.01 5.43 -7.30
C ASP A 194 -40.31 6.91 -7.61
N LEU A 195 -39.39 7.63 -8.26
CA LEU A 195 -39.57 9.05 -8.56
C LEU A 195 -40.05 9.26 -10.00
N PRO A 196 -40.87 10.29 -10.28
CA PRO A 196 -41.15 10.72 -11.66
C PRO A 196 -39.88 11.18 -12.39
N PRO A 197 -39.77 10.98 -13.73
CA PRO A 197 -38.54 11.24 -14.49
C PRO A 197 -38.06 12.70 -14.41
N LYS A 198 -38.98 13.68 -14.32
CA LYS A 198 -38.62 15.10 -14.13
C LYS A 198 -37.95 15.33 -12.77
N LYS A 199 -38.53 14.78 -11.69
CA LYS A 199 -37.97 14.89 -10.33
C LYS A 199 -36.66 14.14 -10.17
N ARG A 200 -36.44 13.03 -10.90
CA ARG A 200 -35.16 12.31 -10.93
C ARG A 200 -34.02 13.19 -11.43
N LEU A 201 -34.24 13.97 -12.49
CA LEU A 201 -33.21 14.84 -13.05
C LEU A 201 -32.79 15.93 -12.05
N ASP A 202 -33.77 16.55 -11.38
CA ASP A 202 -33.52 17.58 -10.39
C ASP A 202 -32.83 17.02 -9.13
N ALA A 203 -33.27 15.83 -8.67
CA ALA A 203 -32.61 15.11 -7.58
C ALA A 203 -31.15 14.80 -7.92
N ARG A 204 -30.87 14.27 -9.12
CA ARG A 204 -29.50 14.01 -9.59
C ARG A 204 -28.65 15.27 -9.63
N LYS A 205 -29.17 16.40 -10.11
CA LYS A 205 -28.46 17.69 -10.11
C LYS A 205 -28.13 18.17 -8.70
N ARG A 206 -29.07 18.03 -7.75
CA ARG A 206 -28.84 18.38 -6.34
C ARG A 206 -27.78 17.47 -5.73
N LEU A 207 -27.89 16.16 -5.96
CA LEU A 207 -26.91 15.17 -5.51
C LEU A 207 -25.51 15.46 -6.06
N SER A 208 -25.37 15.76 -7.36
CA SER A 208 -24.07 16.11 -7.96
C SER A 208 -23.43 17.34 -7.30
N LYS A 209 -24.21 18.36 -6.94
CA LYS A 209 -23.72 19.53 -6.20
C LYS A 209 -23.27 19.18 -4.78
N SER A 210 -23.98 18.29 -4.09
CA SER A 210 -23.58 17.81 -2.76
C SER A 210 -22.31 16.96 -2.83
N ILE A 211 -22.21 16.08 -3.82
CA ILE A 211 -21.04 15.24 -4.07
C ILE A 211 -19.81 16.11 -4.36
N GLU A 212 -19.93 17.13 -5.20
CA GLU A 212 -18.79 17.99 -5.56
C GLU A 212 -18.15 18.68 -4.34
N LYS A 213 -18.94 18.99 -3.30
CA LYS A 213 -18.43 19.56 -2.05
C LYS A 213 -17.56 18.58 -1.25
N ARG A 214 -17.91 17.28 -1.25
CA ARG A 214 -17.27 16.27 -0.38
C ARG A 214 -16.29 15.37 -1.12
N PHE A 215 -16.54 15.13 -2.40
CA PHE A 215 -15.77 14.27 -3.30
C PHE A 215 -15.43 15.05 -4.59
N PRO A 216 -14.34 15.83 -4.59
CA PRO A 216 -13.93 16.56 -5.78
C PRO A 216 -13.60 15.57 -6.92
N GLU A 217 -14.06 15.90 -8.14
CA GLU A 217 -13.85 15.11 -9.37
C GLU A 217 -14.45 13.68 -9.37
N ALA A 218 -15.27 13.33 -8.39
CA ALA A 218 -15.85 11.99 -8.31
C ALA A 218 -16.93 11.76 -9.35
N LYS A 219 -16.85 10.61 -10.03
CA LYS A 219 -17.87 10.18 -11.00
C LYS A 219 -18.97 9.41 -10.28
N LEU A 220 -20.21 9.75 -10.62
CA LEU A 220 -21.40 9.08 -10.12
C LEU A 220 -21.91 8.04 -11.12
N PHE A 221 -22.01 6.79 -10.69
CA PHE A 221 -22.49 5.68 -11.50
C PHE A 221 -23.94 5.34 -11.16
N PRO A 222 -24.88 5.43 -12.13
CA PRO A 222 -26.20 4.85 -11.95
C PRO A 222 -26.11 3.32 -11.94
N LEU A 223 -26.89 2.65 -11.10
CA LEU A 223 -27.03 1.19 -11.06
C LEU A 223 -28.49 0.80 -11.34
N ASN A 224 -28.98 1.05 -12.55
CA ASN A 224 -30.31 0.62 -12.98
C ASN A 224 -30.23 -0.61 -13.89
N THR A 225 -29.21 -0.67 -14.73
CA THR A 225 -29.09 -1.65 -15.81
C THR A 225 -27.79 -2.42 -15.71
N GLU A 226 -27.79 -3.62 -16.28
CA GLU A 226 -26.59 -4.46 -16.34
C GLU A 226 -25.47 -3.79 -17.13
N GLN A 227 -25.81 -3.02 -18.17
CA GLN A 227 -24.85 -2.23 -18.93
C GLN A 227 -24.16 -1.19 -18.04
N GLU A 228 -24.91 -0.45 -17.23
CA GLU A 228 -24.33 0.52 -16.28
C GLU A 228 -23.48 -0.16 -15.21
N SER A 229 -23.91 -1.32 -14.69
CA SER A 229 -23.11 -2.09 -13.74
C SER A 229 -21.79 -2.59 -14.36
N SER A 230 -21.79 -2.94 -15.65
CA SER A 230 -20.57 -3.30 -16.39
C SER A 230 -19.62 -2.10 -16.56
N LEU A 231 -20.17 -0.89 -16.72
CA LEU A 231 -19.37 0.34 -16.76
C LEU A 231 -18.73 0.63 -15.40
N LEU A 232 -19.43 0.38 -14.30
CA LEU A 232 -18.89 0.47 -12.95
C LEU A 232 -17.76 -0.56 -12.74
N LEU A 233 -17.96 -1.83 -13.09
CA LEU A 233 -16.92 -2.87 -12.99
C LEU A 233 -15.67 -2.51 -13.80
N ARG A 234 -15.86 -2.00 -15.02
CA ARG A 234 -14.77 -1.51 -15.86
C ARG A 234 -14.07 -0.32 -15.21
N HIS A 235 -14.81 0.59 -14.58
CA HIS A 235 -14.20 1.68 -13.82
C HIS A 235 -13.34 1.16 -12.69
N LEU A 236 -13.88 0.26 -11.85
CA LEU A 236 -13.14 -0.35 -10.72
C LEU A 236 -11.85 -1.06 -11.18
N SER A 237 -11.88 -1.79 -12.31
CA SER A 237 -10.66 -2.43 -12.86
C SER A 237 -9.58 -1.47 -13.36
N SER A 238 -9.98 -0.30 -13.87
CA SER A 238 -9.07 0.62 -14.57
C SER A 238 -8.69 1.83 -13.71
N GLN A 239 -9.36 1.99 -12.57
CA GLN A 239 -9.14 3.05 -11.62
C GLN A 239 -7.72 3.02 -11.09
N LYS A 240 -7.11 4.22 -11.00
CA LYS A 240 -5.83 4.39 -10.32
C LYS A 240 -6.05 4.07 -8.84
N GLN A 241 -5.26 3.15 -8.30
CA GLN A 241 -5.32 2.81 -6.89
C GLN A 241 -4.64 3.91 -6.06
N ARG A 242 -5.28 4.29 -4.96
CA ARG A 242 -4.72 5.20 -3.97
C ARG A 242 -3.91 4.38 -2.98
N HIS A 243 -2.66 4.77 -2.81
CA HIS A 243 -1.71 4.14 -1.90
C HIS A 243 -1.86 4.72 -0.50
N LEU A 244 -2.17 3.85 0.47
CA LEU A 244 -2.25 4.20 1.88
C LEU A 244 -0.94 3.77 2.54
N ALA A 245 -0.18 4.73 3.06
CA ALA A 245 1.19 4.48 3.53
C ALA A 245 1.27 3.42 4.64
N PHE A 246 0.30 3.37 5.55
CA PHE A 246 0.29 2.37 6.62
C PHE A 246 0.04 0.95 6.11
N ARG A 247 -0.79 0.82 5.06
CA ARG A 247 -1.17 -0.45 4.44
C ARG A 247 -0.08 -0.99 3.53
N ASP A 248 0.55 -0.12 2.75
CA ASP A 248 1.52 -0.55 1.74
C ASP A 248 2.88 -0.93 2.35
N ARG A 249 3.16 -0.49 3.58
CA ARG A 249 4.39 -0.81 4.32
C ARG A 249 4.32 -2.12 5.10
N ARG A 250 3.13 -2.69 5.29
CA ARG A 250 2.92 -3.88 6.13
C ARG A 250 2.17 -4.98 5.36
N PRO A 251 2.52 -6.26 5.54
CA PRO A 251 1.70 -7.34 5.03
C PRO A 251 0.36 -7.34 5.79
N HIS A 252 -0.73 -7.51 5.07
CA HIS A 252 -2.06 -7.62 5.66
C HIS A 252 -2.93 -8.58 4.85
N LEU A 253 -3.96 -9.11 5.49
CA LEU A 253 -4.81 -10.15 4.92
C LEU A 253 -6.24 -9.94 5.43
N LEU A 254 -7.22 -10.15 4.55
CA LEU A 254 -8.62 -10.30 4.94
C LEU A 254 -8.94 -11.80 5.00
N ALA A 255 -9.37 -12.27 6.18
CA ALA A 255 -9.75 -13.66 6.37
C ALA A 255 -10.97 -13.98 5.49
N ARG A 256 -10.86 -15.04 4.69
CA ARG A 256 -11.97 -15.61 3.93
C ARG A 256 -12.60 -16.78 4.69
N ALA A 257 -11.77 -17.65 5.23
CA ALA A 257 -12.15 -18.76 6.07
C ALA A 257 -11.24 -18.77 7.29
N ALA A 258 -11.81 -19.08 8.45
CA ALA A 258 -11.10 -19.21 9.70
C ALA A 258 -11.58 -20.46 10.40
N GLU A 259 -10.65 -21.35 10.74
CA GLU A 259 -10.91 -22.59 11.45
C GLU A 259 -10.07 -22.61 12.73
N PHE A 260 -10.69 -22.90 13.85
CA PHE A 260 -9.99 -22.97 15.14
C PHE A 260 -9.78 -24.43 15.53
N VAL A 261 -8.53 -24.79 15.81
CA VAL A 261 -8.15 -26.12 16.31
C VAL A 261 -7.69 -25.97 17.75
N PRO A 262 -8.46 -26.43 18.75
CA PRO A 262 -8.08 -26.31 20.16
C PRO A 262 -6.81 -27.12 20.46
N SER A 263 -6.02 -26.64 21.43
CA SER A 263 -4.84 -27.35 21.94
C SER A 263 -5.27 -28.50 22.85
N GLN A 264 -4.41 -29.52 23.01
CA GLN A 264 -4.66 -30.65 23.89
C GLN A 264 -4.71 -30.26 25.37
N ASP A 265 -4.05 -29.15 25.75
CA ASP A 265 -3.88 -28.74 27.14
C ASP A 265 -4.98 -27.80 27.65
N SER A 266 -5.72 -27.11 26.77
CA SER A 266 -6.86 -26.27 27.15
C SER A 266 -7.81 -26.04 25.96
N ASP A 267 -9.12 -26.05 26.20
CA ASP A 267 -10.12 -25.76 25.16
C ASP A 267 -10.12 -24.28 24.71
N LEU A 268 -9.52 -23.38 25.51
CA LEU A 268 -9.52 -21.93 25.27
C LEU A 268 -8.33 -21.43 24.46
N LEU A 269 -7.24 -22.19 24.40
CA LEU A 269 -6.03 -21.88 23.63
C LEU A 269 -5.89 -22.89 22.50
N GLY A 270 -5.58 -22.41 21.30
CA GLY A 270 -5.50 -23.28 20.13
C GLY A 270 -4.82 -22.59 18.96
N THR A 271 -4.75 -23.33 17.86
CA THR A 271 -4.19 -22.85 16.60
C THR A 271 -5.31 -22.37 15.70
N LEU A 272 -5.28 -21.08 15.34
CA LEU A 272 -6.21 -20.49 14.39
C LEU A 272 -5.65 -20.61 12.97
N LYS A 273 -6.33 -21.39 12.11
CA LYS A 273 -6.02 -21.50 10.69
C LYS A 273 -6.79 -20.44 9.93
N VAL A 274 -6.10 -19.41 9.45
CA VAL A 274 -6.70 -18.31 8.69
C VAL A 274 -6.31 -18.43 7.23
N SER A 275 -7.31 -18.57 6.35
CA SER A 275 -7.12 -18.61 4.91
C SER A 275 -7.57 -17.30 4.26
N GLY A 276 -6.70 -16.73 3.42
CA GLY A 276 -6.97 -15.51 2.69
C GLY A 276 -5.83 -15.14 1.74
N PHE A 277 -5.92 -13.96 1.15
CA PHE A 277 -4.90 -13.47 0.23
C PHE A 277 -4.03 -12.42 0.90
N VAL A 278 -2.71 -12.63 0.86
CA VAL A 278 -1.73 -11.66 1.36
C VAL A 278 -1.66 -10.45 0.43
N ARG A 279 -1.62 -9.25 1.03
CA ARG A 279 -1.59 -7.96 0.35
C ARG A 279 -0.50 -7.06 0.95
N GLY A 280 -0.07 -6.07 0.18
CA GLY A 280 0.98 -5.13 0.59
C GLY A 280 2.37 -5.74 0.40
N GLN A 281 3.04 -6.05 1.51
CA GLN A 281 4.39 -6.63 1.51
C GLN A 281 4.36 -8.16 1.61
N THR A 282 5.53 -8.78 1.49
CA THR A 282 5.71 -10.22 1.73
C THR A 282 5.51 -10.56 3.20
N LEU A 283 4.75 -11.62 3.48
CA LEU A 283 4.56 -12.13 4.84
C LEU A 283 5.82 -12.86 5.32
N ASN A 284 6.19 -12.63 6.58
CA ASN A 284 7.29 -13.32 7.27
C ASN A 284 6.71 -14.09 8.47
N VAL A 285 7.09 -15.35 8.63
CA VAL A 285 6.55 -16.22 9.70
C VAL A 285 7.14 -15.88 11.07
N ASN A 286 8.36 -15.33 11.09
CA ASN A 286 9.02 -15.00 12.35
C ASN A 286 8.55 -13.67 12.95
N SER A 287 7.81 -12.87 12.19
CA SER A 287 7.26 -11.58 12.66
C SER A 287 5.91 -11.77 13.34
N LEU A 288 5.59 -10.88 14.28
CA LEU A 288 4.28 -10.88 14.95
C LEU A 288 3.13 -10.55 13.99
N VAL A 289 1.96 -11.10 14.29
CA VAL A 289 0.70 -10.80 13.61
C VAL A 289 -0.30 -10.20 14.60
N HIS A 290 -0.82 -9.03 14.24
CA HIS A 290 -1.88 -8.38 14.99
C HIS A 290 -3.25 -8.77 14.43
N ILE A 291 -4.11 -9.35 15.28
CA ILE A 291 -5.53 -9.54 14.99
C ILE A 291 -6.28 -8.34 15.56
N VAL A 292 -6.93 -7.59 14.67
CA VAL A 292 -7.71 -6.41 15.03
C VAL A 292 -8.76 -6.77 16.08
N GLY A 293 -8.74 -6.07 17.21
CA GLY A 293 -9.67 -6.29 18.33
C GLY A 293 -9.28 -7.42 19.29
N HIS A 294 -8.24 -8.21 18.97
CA HIS A 294 -7.82 -9.36 19.77
C HIS A 294 -6.36 -9.30 20.25
N GLY A 295 -5.50 -8.50 19.62
CA GLY A 295 -4.11 -8.29 20.06
C GLY A 295 -3.05 -8.92 19.16
N ASP A 296 -1.84 -9.08 19.70
CA ASP A 296 -0.66 -9.55 18.98
C ASP A 296 -0.39 -11.03 19.26
N PHE A 297 -0.07 -11.77 18.20
CA PHE A 297 0.14 -13.22 18.22
C PHE A 297 1.35 -13.63 17.39
N GLN A 298 1.94 -14.78 17.71
CA GLN A 298 3.01 -15.39 16.93
C GLN A 298 2.46 -16.34 15.86
N LEU A 299 3.05 -16.33 14.67
CA LEU A 299 2.78 -17.32 13.63
C LEU A 299 3.61 -18.58 13.83
N SER A 300 3.02 -19.74 13.58
CA SER A 300 3.70 -21.04 13.62
C SER A 300 4.10 -21.54 12.22
N GLN A 301 3.21 -21.42 11.25
CA GLN A 301 3.37 -21.98 9.91
C GLN A 301 2.57 -21.19 8.88
N VAL A 302 3.09 -21.13 7.64
CA VAL A 302 2.38 -20.58 6.48
C VAL A 302 2.36 -21.61 5.37
N ASP A 303 1.14 -21.92 4.93
CA ASP A 303 0.86 -22.88 3.87
C ASP A 303 0.25 -22.17 2.66
N ALA A 304 0.50 -22.71 1.47
CA ALA A 304 -0.08 -22.26 0.22
C ALA A 304 -0.99 -23.35 -0.36
N PRO A 305 -2.28 -23.36 0.02
CA PRO A 305 -3.28 -24.17 -0.66
C PRO A 305 -3.51 -23.68 -2.09
N PRO A 306 -4.11 -24.51 -2.97
CA PRO A 306 -4.49 -24.09 -4.32
C PRO A 306 -5.47 -22.92 -4.29
N ASP A 307 -5.38 -22.02 -5.28
CA ASP A 307 -6.18 -20.80 -5.31
C ASP A 307 -7.66 -21.10 -5.64
N PRO A 308 -8.58 -20.91 -4.68
CA PRO A 308 -10.01 -21.15 -4.89
C PRO A 308 -10.68 -20.10 -5.79
N LEU A 309 -10.00 -19.01 -6.16
CA LEU A 309 -10.52 -17.93 -7.01
C LEU A 309 -9.63 -17.69 -8.24
N SER A 310 -9.17 -18.78 -8.86
CA SER A 310 -8.38 -18.74 -10.09
C SER A 310 -9.23 -18.28 -11.29
N LEU A 311 -8.71 -17.32 -12.06
CA LEU A 311 -9.42 -16.74 -13.21
C LEU A 311 -9.52 -17.70 -14.40
N ASN A 312 -8.52 -18.56 -14.55
CA ASN A 312 -8.49 -19.66 -15.52
C ASN A 312 -8.29 -20.93 -14.71
N PRO A 313 -9.33 -21.75 -14.48
CA PRO A 313 -9.14 -23.06 -13.87
C PRO A 313 -8.18 -23.83 -14.77
N ARG A 314 -7.06 -24.30 -14.23
CA ARG A 314 -6.17 -25.19 -14.96
C ARG A 314 -6.93 -26.49 -15.18
N VAL A 315 -7.54 -26.65 -16.35
CA VAL A 315 -7.89 -27.98 -16.83
C VAL A 315 -6.55 -28.65 -17.09
N VAL A 316 -6.12 -29.50 -16.16
CA VAL A 316 -5.00 -30.41 -16.39
C VAL A 316 -5.45 -31.37 -17.48
N LYS A 317 -5.30 -30.97 -18.75
CA LYS A 317 -5.26 -31.91 -19.85
C LYS A 317 -4.02 -32.76 -19.61
N GLY A 318 -4.23 -33.99 -19.14
CA GLY A 318 -3.18 -34.99 -19.00
C GLY A 318 -2.29 -34.94 -20.24
N GLN A 319 -0.99 -34.79 -20.03
CA GLN A 319 -0.01 -34.94 -21.08
C GLN A 319 -0.21 -36.33 -21.68
N LYS A 320 -0.88 -36.41 -22.85
CA LYS A 320 -0.72 -37.53 -23.75
C LYS A 320 0.75 -37.55 -24.16
N ARG A 321 1.56 -38.34 -23.45
CA ARG A 321 2.82 -38.85 -23.97
C ARG A 321 2.49 -39.66 -25.22
N SER A 322 3.07 -39.25 -26.33
CA SER A 322 3.09 -40.00 -27.57
C SER A 322 3.74 -41.36 -27.35
N GLN A 323 2.92 -42.41 -27.42
CA GLN A 323 3.09 -43.59 -28.27
C GLN A 323 4.47 -44.26 -28.27
N ASP A 324 4.64 -45.33 -27.49
CA ASP A 324 4.68 -46.70 -28.05
C ASP A 324 4.56 -47.79 -26.96
N MET A 325 4.05 -48.95 -27.36
CA MET A 325 3.88 -50.24 -26.65
C MET A 325 2.65 -50.46 -25.74
N GLU A 326 1.76 -51.31 -26.27
CA GLU A 326 0.58 -51.95 -25.70
C GLU A 326 0.93 -52.92 -24.54
N VAL A 327 0.06 -53.05 -23.53
CA VAL A 327 -0.64 -54.29 -23.12
C VAL A 327 -1.75 -53.94 -22.11
N GLN A 328 -2.99 -54.18 -22.55
CA GLN A 328 -4.16 -54.80 -21.89
C GLN A 328 -4.67 -54.34 -20.51
N ASP A 329 -5.91 -53.85 -20.59
CA ASP A 329 -7.03 -53.73 -19.64
C ASP A 329 -7.02 -54.63 -18.39
N ASP A 330 -7.19 -54.00 -17.22
CA ASP A 330 -8.11 -54.50 -16.20
C ASP A 330 -8.62 -53.33 -15.33
N SER A 331 -9.91 -53.07 -15.44
CA SER A 331 -10.66 -52.05 -14.68
C SER A 331 -11.03 -52.55 -13.29
N ALA A 332 -10.56 -51.89 -12.23
CA ALA A 332 -11.32 -51.70 -10.97
C ALA A 332 -10.59 -50.76 -10.00
N ASN A 333 -11.30 -49.73 -9.55
CA ASN A 333 -11.07 -48.94 -8.32
C ASN A 333 -9.73 -48.22 -8.16
N GLY A 334 -9.71 -46.97 -8.62
CA GLY A 334 -8.75 -45.95 -8.19
C GLY A 334 -9.44 -44.59 -8.16
N ALA A 335 -10.21 -44.34 -7.10
CA ALA A 335 -10.62 -42.99 -6.72
C ALA A 335 -9.39 -42.27 -6.14
N ASP A 336 -8.45 -41.88 -7.00
CA ASP A 336 -7.46 -40.86 -6.65
C ASP A 336 -8.00 -39.53 -7.18
N GLU A 337 -8.88 -38.94 -6.38
CA GLU A 337 -8.97 -37.49 -6.31
C GLU A 337 -7.56 -37.01 -5.95
N MET A 338 -6.79 -36.58 -6.96
CA MET A 338 -5.56 -35.83 -6.74
C MET A 338 -5.94 -34.52 -6.05
N GLU A 339 -6.06 -34.56 -4.72
CA GLU A 339 -6.06 -33.38 -3.87
C GLU A 339 -4.79 -32.60 -4.26
N GLU A 340 -4.97 -31.39 -4.78
CA GLU A 340 -3.85 -30.50 -5.06
C GLU A 340 -3.14 -30.21 -3.71
N ASP A 341 -2.07 -30.96 -3.43
CA ASP A 341 -1.37 -30.98 -2.15
C ASP A 341 -1.12 -29.57 -1.59
N VAL A 342 -1.61 -29.31 -0.38
CA VAL A 342 -1.32 -28.09 0.37
C VAL A 342 0.19 -27.98 0.57
N LYS A 343 0.82 -27.01 -0.08
CA LYS A 343 2.27 -26.84 -0.01
C LYS A 343 2.66 -26.00 1.19
N VAL A 344 3.41 -26.57 2.13
CA VAL A 344 4.04 -25.83 3.22
C VAL A 344 5.08 -24.88 2.63
N LEU A 345 4.93 -23.57 2.86
CA LEU A 345 5.88 -22.56 2.37
C LEU A 345 6.97 -22.29 3.41
N MET A 346 6.56 -22.06 4.65
CA MET A 346 7.44 -21.58 5.71
C MET A 346 6.95 -22.09 7.07
N LYS A 347 7.90 -22.41 7.97
CA LYS A 347 7.66 -22.71 9.39
C LYS A 347 8.46 -21.72 10.24
N ALA A 348 7.96 -21.41 11.43
CA ALA A 348 8.62 -20.50 12.34
C ALA A 348 9.94 -21.10 12.85
N ASP A 349 11.01 -20.30 12.80
CA ASP A 349 12.29 -20.64 13.43
C ASP A 349 12.30 -20.07 14.86
N PRO A 350 12.32 -20.90 15.92
CA PRO A 350 12.20 -20.41 17.30
C PRO A 350 13.35 -19.47 17.72
N SER A 351 14.51 -19.56 17.06
CA SER A 351 15.67 -18.70 17.35
C SER A 351 15.59 -17.30 16.74
N LYS A 352 14.75 -17.10 15.71
CA LYS A 352 14.58 -15.81 15.02
C LYS A 352 13.20 -15.20 15.26
N GLN A 353 12.34 -15.90 15.99
CA GLN A 353 10.98 -15.52 16.22
C GLN A 353 10.92 -14.33 17.17
N GLU A 354 10.15 -13.32 16.77
CA GLU A 354 9.95 -12.11 17.57
C GLU A 354 9.16 -12.44 18.84
N SER A 355 9.60 -11.92 19.98
CA SER A 355 8.98 -12.17 21.28
C SER A 355 7.64 -11.42 21.41
N LEU A 356 6.67 -12.02 22.11
CA LEU A 356 5.41 -11.36 22.48
C LEU A 356 5.56 -10.33 23.61
N GLN A 357 6.76 -10.18 24.18
CA GLN A 357 7.04 -9.22 25.23
C GLN A 357 6.99 -7.80 24.65
N SER A 358 5.96 -7.04 25.02
CA SER A 358 5.77 -5.64 24.64
C SER A 358 6.35 -4.66 25.65
N GLU A 359 6.50 -5.09 26.91
CA GLU A 359 7.01 -4.28 28.00
C GLU A 359 8.47 -4.65 28.28
N VAL A 360 9.31 -3.63 28.43
CA VAL A 360 10.69 -3.82 28.86
C VAL A 360 10.63 -4.22 30.33
N VAL A 361 11.14 -5.40 30.67
CA VAL A 361 11.37 -5.78 32.06
C VAL A 361 12.62 -5.02 32.51
N PRO A 362 12.50 -4.04 33.44
CA PRO A 362 13.64 -3.25 33.86
C PRO A 362 14.68 -4.15 34.49
N ASP A 363 15.92 -4.11 33.99
CA ASP A 363 17.02 -4.82 34.64
C ASP A 363 17.53 -3.96 35.82
N PRO A 364 17.35 -4.41 37.08
CA PRO A 364 17.79 -3.65 38.24
C PRO A 364 19.31 -3.44 38.30
N MET A 365 20.10 -4.13 37.48
CA MET A 365 21.56 -4.03 37.44
C MET A 365 22.08 -3.16 36.28
N GLU A 366 21.25 -2.84 35.26
CA GLU A 366 21.69 -2.05 34.09
C GLU A 366 21.60 -0.52 34.27
N GLY A 367 21.13 -0.02 35.41
CA GLY A 367 21.10 1.42 35.68
C GLY A 367 20.30 2.22 34.65
N GLU A 368 19.27 1.61 34.07
CA GLU A 368 18.38 2.28 33.12
C GLU A 368 17.76 3.50 33.79
N GLN A 369 17.85 4.65 33.12
CA GLN A 369 17.37 5.91 33.67
C GLN A 369 15.85 5.90 33.78
N THR A 370 15.36 5.60 34.98
CA THR A 370 13.95 5.67 35.34
C THR A 370 13.46 7.12 35.33
N TRP A 371 12.15 7.32 35.22
CA TRP A 371 11.54 8.59 35.62
C TRP A 371 12.04 8.94 37.02
N PRO A 372 12.42 10.22 37.29
CA PRO A 372 12.92 10.62 38.60
C PRO A 372 11.95 10.14 39.67
N THR A 373 12.47 9.40 40.64
CA THR A 373 11.64 8.90 41.72
C THR A 373 11.09 10.08 42.53
N GLU A 374 9.96 9.89 43.21
CA GLU A 374 9.37 10.94 44.06
C GLU A 374 10.39 11.47 45.09
N GLU A 375 11.27 10.60 45.56
CA GLU A 375 12.36 10.93 46.49
C GLU A 375 13.45 11.79 45.84
N GLU A 376 13.87 11.47 44.61
CA GLU A 376 14.84 12.29 43.86
C GLU A 376 14.26 13.65 43.44
N LEU A 377 12.94 13.71 43.16
CA LEU A 377 12.24 14.96 42.90
C LEU A 377 12.16 15.84 44.16
N GLN A 378 11.92 15.24 45.33
CA GLN A 378 11.95 15.96 46.61
C GLN A 378 13.35 16.45 46.94
N GLU A 379 14.39 15.65 46.72
CA GLU A 379 15.78 16.04 46.94
C GLU A 379 16.23 17.15 45.96
N ALA A 380 15.75 17.10 44.70
CA ALA A 380 15.94 18.19 43.75
C ALA A 380 15.20 19.48 44.17
N GLU A 381 13.96 19.37 44.66
CA GLU A 381 13.24 20.53 45.21
C GLU A 381 13.92 21.11 46.44
N ASP A 382 14.46 20.25 47.32
CA ASP A 382 15.09 20.66 48.56
C ASP A 382 16.50 21.22 48.32
N SER A 383 17.25 20.70 47.35
CA SER A 383 18.50 21.32 46.88
C SER A 383 18.26 22.67 46.19
N LEU A 384 17.18 22.81 45.41
CA LEU A 384 16.76 24.11 44.86
C LEU A 384 16.34 25.09 45.97
N LYS A 385 15.68 24.63 47.04
CA LYS A 385 15.34 25.45 48.20
C LYS A 385 16.59 25.83 49.01
N ALA A 386 17.55 24.91 49.19
CA ALA A 386 18.81 25.17 49.88
C ALA A 386 19.67 26.20 49.13
N ASN A 387 19.67 26.15 47.79
CA ASN A 387 20.38 27.10 46.94
C ASN A 387 19.65 28.45 46.76
N ARG A 388 18.47 28.67 47.36
CA ARG A 388 17.83 29.99 47.39
C ARG A 388 18.52 30.91 48.39
N ARG A 389 19.51 31.66 47.91
CA ARG A 389 20.14 32.74 48.68
C ARG A 389 19.13 33.85 48.99
N VAL A 390 19.05 34.25 50.26
CA VAL A 390 18.24 35.39 50.71
C VAL A 390 19.08 36.66 50.55
N VAL A 391 18.91 37.36 49.43
CA VAL A 391 19.59 38.63 49.16
C VAL A 391 18.93 39.75 49.98
N LYS A 392 19.73 40.52 50.73
CA LYS A 392 19.22 41.69 51.46
C LYS A 392 18.98 42.86 50.50
N VAL A 393 17.71 43.11 50.20
CA VAL A 393 17.28 44.16 49.26
C VAL A 393 16.87 45.44 50.00
N PRO A 394 17.17 46.65 49.50
CA PRO A 394 16.75 47.91 50.12
C PRO A 394 15.22 48.05 50.25
N LYS A 395 14.74 48.69 51.33
CA LYS A 395 13.30 48.85 51.61
C LYS A 395 12.59 49.59 50.44
N GLY A 396 11.57 48.95 49.88
CA GLY A 396 10.77 49.48 48.77
C GLY A 396 11.02 48.83 47.40
N THR A 397 11.93 47.86 47.30
CA THR A 397 12.15 47.10 46.05
C THR A 397 11.09 46.01 45.83
N SER A 398 10.65 45.87 44.57
CA SER A 398 9.71 44.83 44.15
C SER A 398 10.41 43.47 43.99
N LYS A 399 9.66 42.36 44.15
CA LYS A 399 10.18 40.99 43.97
C LYS A 399 10.91 40.78 42.64
N TYR A 400 10.42 41.37 41.55
CA TYR A 400 11.07 41.25 40.25
C TYR A 400 12.42 41.97 40.21
N GLN A 401 12.52 43.16 40.83
CA GLN A 401 13.78 43.92 40.89
C GLN A 401 14.80 43.23 41.79
N ALA A 402 14.34 42.61 42.89
CA ALA A 402 15.19 41.86 43.80
C ALA A 402 15.89 40.66 43.14
N ALA A 403 15.23 40.00 42.17
CA ALA A 403 15.78 38.83 41.48
C ALA A 403 17.01 39.13 40.59
N TRP A 404 17.29 40.40 40.31
CA TRP A 404 18.44 40.84 39.50
C TRP A 404 19.60 41.39 40.33
N ILE A 405 19.45 41.47 41.66
CA ILE A 405 20.52 41.93 42.54
C ILE A 405 21.36 40.71 42.92
N VAL A 406 22.51 40.58 42.27
CA VAL A 406 23.53 39.56 42.53
C VAL A 406 24.38 40.05 43.71
N ASP A 407 24.56 39.21 44.73
CA ASP A 407 25.42 39.53 45.88
C ASP A 407 26.86 39.12 45.52
N ASP A 408 27.74 40.10 45.22
CA ASP A 408 29.15 39.92 44.79
C ASP A 408 30.07 39.44 45.93
N GLY A 409 29.58 38.55 46.79
CA GLY A 409 30.24 38.14 48.04
C GLY A 409 30.93 36.78 48.01
N GLU A 410 31.26 36.23 46.84
CA GLU A 410 31.94 34.92 46.76
C GLU A 410 32.82 34.79 45.50
N GLU A 411 33.78 35.70 45.34
CA GLU A 411 35.04 35.33 44.73
C GLU A 411 35.82 34.47 45.75
N GLY A 412 35.97 33.18 45.48
CA GLY A 412 36.99 32.35 46.13
C GLY A 412 36.48 31.13 46.90
N SER A 413 36.04 30.10 46.19
CA SER A 413 36.40 28.73 46.56
C SER A 413 36.43 27.85 45.30
N GLU A 414 37.49 27.98 44.51
CA GLU A 414 38.02 26.84 43.77
C GLU A 414 38.40 25.80 44.82
N LYS A 415 37.57 24.78 44.98
CA LYS A 415 38.00 23.50 45.52
C LYS A 415 38.41 22.65 44.33
N ASP A 416 39.70 22.71 44.04
CA ASP A 416 40.43 21.60 43.46
C ASP A 416 40.24 20.39 44.40
N ASP A 417 39.74 19.28 43.87
CA ASP A 417 39.96 17.95 44.43
C ASP A 417 40.10 16.97 43.25
N ASP A 418 41.17 16.17 43.33
CA ASP A 418 41.70 15.18 42.38
C ASP A 418 40.70 14.15 41.81
#